data_AF-A0A662VVX3-F1
#
_entry.id   AF-A0A662VVX3-F1
#
_cell.length_a   1.000
_cell.length_b   1.000
_cell.length_c   1.000
_cell.angle_alpha   90.00
_cell.angle_beta   90.00
_cell.angle_gamma   90.00
#
_symmetry.space_group_name_H-M   'P 1'
#
loop_
_entity.id
_entity.type
_entity.pdbx_description
1 polymer ?
#
loop_
_entity_poly.entity_id
_entity_poly.type
_entity_poly.pdbx_seq_one_letter_code
_entity_poly.pdbx_strand_id
1 'polypeptide(L)'
;MILEFRIYKDPWMDNGLENFFRILRNLNSCNVELTDTSIKLEVKNKEEFIKELTKRILEKRQNLLVIEKNEKTGEIREIKKDHLILQEEKKICGKVAFKEDLYKPEKTAEIVSKIFNLKEGKVRCILCGRAFDRTVKKLQQANYPFVTKIASLSGVRSYKDGRVLSLREYYDNLCPFCYLIGILEWTDDALVYRTFPGDRSFLFLPYFASLRELNDFKKSCIYSGILNNTARYSNIRVYPNSNDVENTPGEYSTLLCFYEKFIKNATDDIIANEWVVLQIPFGAVKNIKVDSINVEKGILGIIRYIYENGENCNFIYKEIFSKMYFYSENKKNVDWETTREIQEGLSKFFLLDNFRAFTNCLLPRKGGYVFFSSETRQALEELISVWRWRKMGVPKEKLDAIKSVGNIIAKISRNNASLLYKMDKVRTVEEFWSVLREIARKIPGMDEKDLKMIKPTALDELIQLVKGIVENNKDGWKEVRDLLVIYSSMYYAIDKMDKMPKGGEN
;
A
#
# COMPACT_ATOMS: atom_id res chain seq x y z
N MET A 1 12.19 -35.85 16.53
CA MET A 1 10.75 -35.46 16.56
C MET A 1 10.39 -34.89 15.21
N ILE A 2 9.30 -35.33 14.58
CA ILE A 2 8.87 -34.85 13.26
C ILE A 2 7.53 -34.13 13.40
N LEU A 3 7.42 -32.93 12.80
CA LEU A 3 6.22 -32.10 12.82
C LEU A 3 5.94 -31.58 11.41
N GLU A 4 4.66 -31.52 11.02
CA GLU A 4 4.22 -30.87 9.79
C GLU A 4 3.25 -29.73 10.12
N PHE A 5 3.50 -28.56 9.52
CA PHE A 5 2.64 -27.39 9.59
C PHE A 5 2.11 -27.10 8.19
N ARG A 6 0.81 -27.29 7.99
CA ARG A 6 0.16 -26.96 6.71
C ARG A 6 -0.18 -25.48 6.65
N ILE A 7 -0.24 -24.95 5.44
CA ILE A 7 -0.76 -23.62 5.14
C ILE A 7 -2.16 -23.46 5.77
N TYR A 8 -2.39 -22.30 6.37
CA TYR A 8 -3.62 -21.96 7.07
C TYR A 8 -4.68 -21.41 6.11
N LYS A 9 -4.25 -20.82 4.98
CA LYS A 9 -5.08 -19.99 4.09
C LYS A 9 -5.60 -18.76 4.80
N ASP A 10 -4.76 -18.21 5.67
CA ASP A 10 -5.01 -17.01 6.46
C ASP A 10 -3.79 -16.09 6.33
N PRO A 11 -3.94 -14.85 5.84
CA PRO A 11 -2.82 -13.96 5.60
C PRO A 11 -1.91 -13.77 6.82
N TRP A 12 -2.46 -13.67 8.02
CA TRP A 12 -1.64 -13.48 9.22
C TRP A 12 -0.86 -14.74 9.57
N MET A 13 -1.54 -15.88 9.61
CA MET A 13 -0.94 -17.14 10.00
C MET A 13 0.03 -17.68 8.94
N ASP A 14 -0.24 -17.48 7.66
CA ASP A 14 0.64 -17.92 6.57
C ASP A 14 1.92 -17.09 6.51
N ASN A 15 1.81 -15.77 6.69
CA ASN A 15 2.97 -14.90 6.84
C ASN A 15 3.79 -15.27 8.09
N GLY A 16 3.13 -15.52 9.22
CA GLY A 16 3.79 -15.96 10.45
C GLY A 16 4.45 -17.33 10.33
N LEU A 17 3.81 -18.26 9.60
CA LEU A 17 4.30 -19.60 9.35
C LEU A 17 5.57 -19.55 8.49
N GLU A 18 5.58 -18.69 7.47
CA GLU A 18 6.77 -18.43 6.65
C GLU A 18 7.90 -17.79 7.48
N ASN A 19 7.60 -16.79 8.32
CA ASN A 19 8.63 -16.19 9.18
C ASN A 19 9.20 -17.24 10.15
N PHE A 20 8.34 -18.10 10.70
CA PHE A 20 8.76 -19.22 11.54
C PHE A 20 9.66 -20.20 10.77
N PHE A 21 9.37 -20.50 9.51
CA PHE A 21 10.29 -21.26 8.65
C PHE A 21 11.67 -20.62 8.52
N ARG A 22 11.74 -19.31 8.23
CA ARG A 22 13.03 -18.60 8.14
C ARG A 22 13.79 -18.60 9.47
N ILE A 23 13.09 -18.55 10.61
CA ILE A 23 13.70 -18.71 11.93
C ILE A 23 14.29 -20.12 12.08
N LEU A 24 13.51 -21.17 11.78
CA LEU A 24 13.93 -22.57 11.90
C LEU A 24 15.10 -22.92 10.96
N ARG A 25 15.11 -22.38 9.74
CA ARG A 25 16.16 -22.64 8.74
C ARG A 25 17.56 -22.20 9.20
N ASN A 26 17.64 -21.31 10.18
CA ASN A 26 18.90 -20.81 10.73
C ASN A 26 19.37 -21.59 11.98
N LEU A 27 18.71 -22.70 12.34
CA LEU A 27 19.06 -23.52 13.49
C LEU A 27 19.80 -24.78 13.03
N ASN A 28 20.84 -25.20 13.76
CA ASN A 28 21.62 -26.40 13.42
C ASN A 28 20.99 -27.68 13.97
N SER A 29 20.21 -27.54 15.04
CA SER A 29 19.55 -28.62 15.79
C SER A 29 18.35 -29.27 15.08
N CYS A 30 17.95 -28.77 13.92
CA CYS A 30 16.85 -29.31 13.13
C CYS A 30 17.09 -29.25 11.61
N ASN A 31 16.41 -30.12 10.87
CA ASN A 31 16.21 -29.97 9.43
C ASN A 31 14.81 -29.40 9.18
N VAL A 32 14.67 -28.50 8.21
CA VAL A 32 13.37 -27.94 7.82
C VAL A 32 13.22 -27.92 6.30
N GLU A 33 12.09 -28.42 5.82
CA GLU A 33 11.73 -28.47 4.40
C GLU A 33 10.52 -27.57 4.16
N LEU A 34 10.56 -26.76 3.10
CA LEU A 34 9.45 -25.93 2.64
C LEU A 34 8.87 -26.49 1.35
N THR A 35 7.58 -26.81 1.38
CA THR A 35 6.78 -27.14 0.20
C THR A 35 5.82 -25.99 -0.11
N ASP A 36 5.09 -26.07 -1.22
CA ASP A 36 4.08 -25.04 -1.55
C ASP A 36 2.97 -24.94 -0.50
N THR A 37 2.67 -26.03 0.23
CA THR A 37 1.51 -26.09 1.14
C THR A 37 1.84 -26.44 2.57
N SER A 38 3.10 -26.74 2.90
CA SER A 38 3.50 -27.09 4.25
C SER A 38 4.98 -26.88 4.55
N ILE A 39 5.30 -26.79 5.84
CA ILE A 39 6.64 -26.88 6.40
C ILE A 39 6.76 -28.19 7.17
N LYS A 40 7.80 -28.96 6.87
CA LYS A 40 8.17 -30.16 7.62
C LYS A 40 9.40 -29.88 8.46
N LEU A 41 9.31 -30.16 9.75
CA LEU A 41 10.37 -29.94 10.74
C LEU A 41 10.79 -31.28 11.33
N GLU A 42 12.09 -31.57 11.26
CA GLU A 42 12.72 -32.71 11.89
C GLU A 42 13.73 -32.21 12.94
N VAL A 43 13.42 -32.42 14.21
CA VAL A 43 14.30 -32.06 15.33
C VAL A 43 15.17 -33.26 15.70
N LYS A 44 16.49 -33.07 15.61
CA LYS A 44 17.53 -34.08 15.91
C LYS A 44 17.78 -34.17 17.41
N ASN A 45 18.08 -33.02 18.04
CA ASN A 45 18.30 -32.89 19.47
C ASN A 45 17.33 -31.86 20.05
N LYS A 46 16.43 -32.31 20.94
CA LYS A 46 15.36 -31.47 21.47
C LYS A 46 15.86 -30.39 22.44
N GLU A 47 16.81 -30.71 23.30
CA GLU A 47 17.33 -29.76 24.29
C GLU A 47 18.11 -28.63 23.60
N GLU A 48 18.98 -29.02 22.67
CA GLU A 48 19.72 -28.07 21.84
C GLU A 48 18.79 -27.21 21.00
N PHE A 49 17.76 -27.81 20.40
CA PHE A 49 16.73 -27.09 19.64
C PHE A 49 15.99 -26.05 20.47
N ILE A 50 15.54 -26.39 21.68
CA ILE A 50 14.87 -25.45 22.57
C ILE A 50 15.82 -24.28 22.90
N LYS A 51 17.09 -24.56 23.16
CA LYS A 51 18.11 -23.53 23.47
C LYS A 51 18.36 -22.60 22.28
N GLU A 52 18.60 -23.14 21.09
CA GLU A 52 18.84 -22.35 19.87
C GLU A 52 17.62 -21.51 19.50
N LEU A 53 16.42 -22.10 19.49
CA LEU A 53 15.19 -21.39 19.17
C LEU A 53 14.90 -20.26 20.18
N THR A 54 15.11 -20.52 21.48
CA THR A 54 14.96 -19.50 22.53
C THR A 54 15.87 -18.30 22.27
N LYS A 55 17.15 -18.55 21.98
CA LYS A 55 18.11 -17.49 21.64
C LYS A 55 17.63 -16.70 20.43
N ARG A 56 17.17 -17.38 19.37
CA ARG A 56 16.74 -16.73 18.13
C ARG A 56 15.48 -15.88 18.30
N ILE A 57 14.53 -16.32 19.12
CA ILE A 57 13.33 -15.54 19.46
C ILE A 57 13.71 -14.25 20.19
N LEU A 58 14.64 -14.32 21.15
CA LEU A 58 15.10 -13.15 21.90
C LEU A 58 15.91 -12.16 21.04
N GLU A 59 16.65 -12.65 20.04
CA GLU A 59 17.28 -11.79 19.03
C GLU A 59 16.22 -11.08 18.18
N LYS A 60 15.22 -11.82 17.68
CA LYS A 60 14.12 -11.30 16.85
C LYS A 60 13.24 -10.29 17.59
N ARG A 61 13.17 -10.35 18.93
CA ARG A 61 12.51 -9.31 19.76
C ARG A 61 13.01 -7.90 19.43
N GLN A 62 14.26 -7.72 19.01
CA GLN A 62 14.80 -6.40 18.69
C GLN A 62 14.05 -5.71 17.54
N ASN A 63 13.44 -6.48 16.63
CA ASN A 63 12.65 -5.95 15.52
C ASN A 63 11.36 -5.24 15.97
N LEU A 64 10.95 -5.44 17.23
CA LEU A 64 9.78 -4.81 17.83
C LEU A 64 10.07 -3.39 18.35
N LEU A 65 11.34 -3.01 18.38
CA LEU A 65 11.84 -1.86 19.12
C LEU A 65 12.56 -0.88 18.21
N VAL A 66 12.59 0.37 18.65
CA VAL A 66 13.41 1.46 18.12
C VAL A 66 14.22 2.01 19.28
N ILE A 67 15.48 2.31 19.02
CA ILE A 67 16.39 2.91 19.99
C ILE A 67 16.46 4.40 19.69
N GLU A 68 15.93 5.22 20.60
CA GLU A 68 15.98 6.68 20.49
C GLU A 68 16.81 7.26 21.64
N LYS A 69 17.57 8.33 21.37
CA LYS A 69 18.27 9.11 22.39
C LYS A 69 17.35 10.25 22.83
N ASN A 70 17.09 10.35 24.13
CA ASN A 70 16.33 11.46 24.69
C ASN A 70 17.16 12.75 24.52
N GLU A 71 16.63 13.71 23.76
CA GLU A 71 17.31 14.98 23.47
C GLU A 71 17.59 15.80 24.74
N LYS A 72 16.74 15.70 25.78
CA LYS A 72 16.88 16.47 27.02
C LYS A 72 17.82 15.84 28.03
N THR A 73 17.82 14.52 28.16
CA THR A 73 18.60 13.81 29.18
C THR A 73 19.82 13.07 28.62
N GLY A 74 19.93 12.95 27.30
CA GLY A 74 20.96 12.16 26.63
C GLY A 74 20.81 10.64 26.79
N GLU A 75 19.83 10.17 27.55
CA GLU A 75 19.59 8.75 27.83
C GLU A 75 19.08 8.00 26.59
N ILE A 76 19.65 6.83 26.34
CA ILE A 76 19.19 5.90 25.31
C ILE A 76 17.97 5.14 25.85
N ARG A 77 16.86 5.12 25.10
CA ARG A 77 15.60 4.47 25.50
C ARG A 77 15.09 3.56 24.39
N GLU A 78 14.48 2.46 24.81
CA GLU A 78 13.71 1.58 23.92
C GLU A 78 12.28 2.11 23.77
N ILE A 79 11.83 2.14 22.53
CA ILE A 79 10.48 2.52 22.16
C ILE A 79 9.89 1.39 21.32
N LYS A 80 8.71 0.93 21.71
CA LYS A 80 7.95 -0.02 20.92
C LYS A 80 7.44 0.66 19.66
N LYS A 81 7.53 -0.01 18.50
CA LYS A 81 6.90 0.47 17.27
C LYS A 81 5.38 0.59 17.42
N ASP A 82 4.80 1.68 16.92
CA ASP A 82 3.42 2.04 17.23
C ASP A 82 2.37 1.10 16.60
N HIS A 83 2.71 0.47 15.49
CA HIS A 83 1.86 -0.52 14.81
C HIS A 83 1.68 -1.82 15.62
N LEU A 84 2.54 -2.08 16.61
CA LEU A 84 2.47 -3.30 17.41
C LEU A 84 1.29 -3.29 18.37
N ILE A 85 0.59 -4.41 18.46
CA ILE A 85 -0.54 -4.60 19.39
C ILE A 85 -0.10 -5.22 20.73
N LEU A 86 1.18 -5.59 20.83
CA LEU A 86 1.79 -6.09 22.05
C LEU A 86 1.67 -5.07 23.20
N GLN A 87 1.17 -5.54 24.34
CA GLN A 87 1.04 -4.73 25.54
C GLN A 87 2.38 -4.62 26.26
N GLU A 88 2.65 -3.43 26.81
CA GLU A 88 3.81 -3.14 27.63
C GLU A 88 3.49 -3.30 29.12
N GLU A 89 4.50 -3.69 29.88
CA GLU A 89 4.58 -3.55 31.33
C GLU A 89 5.25 -2.22 31.68
N LYS A 90 5.42 -1.96 32.99
CA LYS A 90 6.15 -0.76 33.43
C LYS A 90 7.58 -0.82 32.90
N LYS A 91 8.01 0.20 32.17
CA LYS A 91 9.40 0.32 31.70
C LYS A 91 10.35 0.39 32.88
N ILE A 92 11.45 -0.34 32.81
CA ILE A 92 12.51 -0.37 33.84
C ILE A 92 13.78 0.17 33.18
N CYS A 93 14.34 1.27 33.71
CA CYS A 93 15.56 1.91 33.20
C CYS A 93 15.54 2.19 31.69
N GLY A 94 14.40 2.66 31.16
CA GLY A 94 14.27 2.98 29.74
C GLY A 94 14.11 1.78 28.79
N LYS A 95 14.12 0.53 29.30
CA LYS A 95 13.88 -0.69 28.50
C LYS A 95 12.39 -1.04 28.43
N VAL A 96 11.95 -1.53 27.28
CA VAL A 96 10.58 -1.97 27.05
C VAL A 96 10.41 -3.39 27.60
N ALA A 97 9.48 -3.57 28.53
CA ALA A 97 9.05 -4.89 28.98
C ALA A 97 7.70 -5.23 28.32
N PHE A 98 7.61 -6.35 27.60
CA PHE A 98 6.36 -6.81 27.02
C PHE A 98 5.62 -7.73 28.00
N LYS A 99 4.28 -7.66 28.05
CA LYS A 99 3.45 -8.64 28.80
C LYS A 99 3.50 -10.05 28.21
N GLU A 100 3.98 -10.16 26.98
CA GLU A 100 4.13 -11.43 26.30
C GLU A 100 5.36 -12.16 26.87
N ASP A 101 5.13 -13.17 27.72
CA ASP A 101 6.20 -13.90 28.40
C ASP A 101 7.19 -14.59 27.43
N LEU A 102 6.80 -14.80 26.16
CA LEU A 102 7.70 -15.32 25.10
C LEU A 102 8.85 -14.35 24.77
N TYR A 103 8.72 -13.07 25.12
CA TYR A 103 9.75 -12.06 24.90
C TYR A 103 10.51 -11.71 26.19
N LYS A 104 10.31 -12.49 27.26
CA LYS A 104 11.01 -12.31 28.54
C LYS A 104 12.15 -13.32 28.66
N PRO A 105 13.42 -12.88 28.74
CA PRO A 105 14.58 -13.78 28.78
C PRO A 105 14.45 -14.92 29.79
N GLU A 106 13.90 -14.62 30.97
CA GLU A 106 13.74 -15.56 32.08
C GLU A 106 12.61 -16.59 31.89
N LYS A 107 11.64 -16.35 30.99
CA LYS A 107 10.50 -17.25 30.75
C LYS A 107 10.49 -17.92 29.37
N THR A 108 11.25 -17.37 28.41
CA THR A 108 11.18 -17.80 27.00
C THR A 108 11.47 -19.28 26.83
N ALA A 109 12.55 -19.79 27.47
CA ALA A 109 12.94 -21.20 27.41
C ALA A 109 11.84 -22.13 27.94
N GLU A 110 11.21 -21.77 29.04
CA GLU A 110 10.11 -22.54 29.65
C GLU A 110 8.90 -22.63 28.70
N ILE A 111 8.53 -21.52 28.07
CA ILE A 111 7.41 -21.46 27.14
C ILE A 111 7.69 -22.27 25.87
N VAL A 112 8.89 -22.11 25.28
CA VAL A 112 9.32 -22.89 24.11
C VAL A 112 9.31 -24.38 24.47
N SER A 113 9.87 -24.76 25.61
CA SER A 113 9.83 -26.14 26.10
C SER A 113 8.38 -26.65 26.23
N LYS A 114 7.46 -25.86 26.79
CA LYS A 114 6.04 -26.20 26.88
C LYS A 114 5.39 -26.43 25.50
N ILE A 115 5.72 -25.60 24.51
CA ILE A 115 5.19 -25.72 23.14
C ILE A 115 5.68 -27.02 22.46
N PHE A 116 6.97 -27.35 22.55
CA PHE A 116 7.54 -28.53 21.88
C PHE A 116 7.42 -29.82 22.70
N ASN A 117 6.85 -29.76 23.90
CA ASN A 117 6.40 -30.89 24.71
C ASN A 117 4.88 -31.13 24.58
N LEU A 118 4.21 -30.46 23.63
CA LEU A 118 2.77 -30.63 23.40
C LEU A 118 2.44 -32.07 23.00
N LYS A 119 1.40 -32.64 23.60
CA LYS A 119 0.86 -33.94 23.21
C LYS A 119 -0.47 -33.77 22.48
N GLU A 120 -0.87 -34.80 21.77
CA GLU A 120 -2.22 -34.88 21.23
C GLU A 120 -3.24 -34.93 22.39
N GLY A 121 -4.32 -34.18 22.27
CA GLY A 121 -5.36 -34.10 23.30
C GLY A 121 -6.74 -34.01 22.70
N LYS A 122 -7.74 -33.61 23.50
CA LYS A 122 -9.16 -33.62 23.09
C LYS A 122 -9.63 -32.30 22.47
N VAL A 123 -8.89 -31.21 22.66
CA VAL A 123 -9.29 -29.87 22.17
C VAL A 123 -8.72 -29.66 20.78
N ARG A 124 -9.55 -29.19 19.83
CA ARG A 124 -9.10 -28.84 18.47
C ARG A 124 -8.80 -27.35 18.35
N CYS A 125 -7.67 -27.04 17.73
CA CYS A 125 -7.25 -25.66 17.47
C CYS A 125 -8.21 -24.96 16.52
N ILE A 126 -8.62 -23.74 16.84
CA ILE A 126 -9.53 -22.95 16.00
C ILE A 126 -8.88 -22.44 14.70
N LEU A 127 -7.54 -22.33 14.68
CA LEU A 127 -6.79 -21.84 13.50
C LEU A 127 -6.29 -22.99 12.62
N CYS A 128 -5.66 -24.02 13.18
CA CYS A 128 -5.08 -25.12 12.40
C CYS A 128 -5.83 -26.46 12.47
N GLY A 129 -6.90 -26.56 13.27
CA GLY A 129 -7.64 -27.82 13.49
C GLY A 129 -6.91 -28.91 14.30
N ARG A 130 -5.60 -28.77 14.60
CA ARG A 130 -4.81 -29.76 15.34
C ARG A 130 -5.38 -30.00 16.73
N ALA A 131 -5.43 -31.26 17.13
CA ALA A 131 -5.80 -31.68 18.48
C ALA A 131 -4.65 -31.47 19.48
N PHE A 132 -4.94 -30.96 20.68
CA PHE A 132 -3.93 -30.62 21.69
C PHE A 132 -4.44 -30.80 23.13
N ASP A 133 -3.51 -31.01 24.07
CA ASP A 133 -3.81 -31.33 25.48
C ASP A 133 -3.73 -30.12 26.43
N ARG A 134 -2.94 -29.10 26.10
CA ARG A 134 -2.76 -27.90 26.93
C ARG A 134 -2.59 -26.61 26.13
N THR A 135 -3.07 -25.51 26.68
CA THR A 135 -2.87 -24.15 26.16
C THR A 135 -1.64 -23.49 26.78
N VAL A 136 -1.02 -22.59 26.03
CA VAL A 136 0.00 -21.66 26.57
C VAL A 136 -0.62 -20.29 26.80
N LYS A 137 -1.43 -19.83 25.84
CA LYS A 137 -2.15 -18.56 25.94
C LYS A 137 -3.44 -18.65 25.13
N LYS A 138 -4.44 -17.85 25.51
CA LYS A 138 -5.71 -17.73 24.80
C LYS A 138 -5.53 -17.00 23.47
N LEU A 139 -6.51 -17.12 22.57
CA LEU A 139 -6.58 -16.30 21.37
C LEU A 139 -6.81 -14.83 21.74
N GLN A 140 -5.95 -13.94 21.28
CA GLN A 140 -5.99 -12.50 21.54
C GLN A 140 -5.42 -11.72 20.36
N GLN A 141 -5.74 -10.42 20.27
CA GLN A 141 -5.22 -9.55 19.20
C GLN A 141 -3.70 -9.56 19.05
N ALA A 142 -2.96 -9.82 20.13
CA ALA A 142 -1.52 -9.92 20.10
C ALA A 142 -1.02 -11.11 19.26
N ASN A 143 -1.70 -12.26 19.27
CA ASN A 143 -1.28 -13.43 18.49
C ASN A 143 -2.09 -13.61 17.19
N TYR A 144 -3.24 -12.94 17.08
CA TYR A 144 -4.07 -12.95 15.88
C TYR A 144 -4.87 -11.64 15.79
N PRO A 145 -4.45 -10.67 14.95
CA PRO A 145 -4.96 -9.30 14.97
C PRO A 145 -6.41 -9.19 14.49
N PHE A 146 -6.96 -10.23 13.85
CA PHE A 146 -8.35 -10.25 13.39
C PHE A 146 -9.38 -10.51 14.49
N VAL A 147 -8.95 -10.89 15.71
CA VAL A 147 -9.85 -10.97 16.86
C VAL A 147 -10.21 -9.56 17.33
N THR A 148 -11.47 -9.32 17.70
CA THR A 148 -11.88 -8.06 18.32
C THR A 148 -12.01 -8.24 19.83
N LYS A 149 -11.79 -7.17 20.61
CA LYS A 149 -12.03 -7.17 22.07
C LYS A 149 -13.52 -7.18 22.43
N ILE A 150 -14.39 -6.89 21.47
CA ILE A 150 -15.83 -6.75 21.66
C ILE A 150 -16.47 -8.08 21.23
N ALA A 151 -17.01 -8.83 22.19
CA ALA A 151 -17.57 -10.16 21.96
C ALA A 151 -18.71 -10.21 20.91
N SER A 152 -19.43 -9.11 20.71
CA SER A 152 -20.47 -9.00 19.67
C SER A 152 -19.92 -8.73 18.27
N LEU A 153 -18.63 -8.39 18.14
CA LEU A 153 -17.95 -8.06 16.89
C LEU A 153 -16.82 -9.04 16.57
N SER A 154 -16.58 -10.06 17.41
CA SER A 154 -15.54 -11.08 17.19
C SER A 154 -16.06 -12.11 16.19
N GLY A 155 -15.82 -11.84 14.90
CA GLY A 155 -16.32 -12.57 13.73
C GLY A 155 -15.91 -14.04 13.58
N VAL A 156 -15.67 -14.79 14.66
CA VAL A 156 -15.48 -16.24 14.58
C VAL A 156 -16.84 -16.92 14.79
N ARG A 157 -17.58 -17.09 13.71
CA ARG A 157 -18.88 -17.80 13.71
C ARG A 157 -18.64 -19.29 13.98
N SER A 158 -18.98 -19.77 15.17
CA SER A 158 -18.87 -21.19 15.52
C SER A 158 -20.25 -21.85 15.45
N TYR A 159 -20.48 -22.72 14.46
CA TYR A 159 -21.66 -23.58 14.42
C TYR A 159 -21.48 -24.70 15.45
N LYS A 160 -22.38 -24.76 16.41
CA LYS A 160 -22.41 -25.80 17.43
C LYS A 160 -23.69 -26.62 17.28
N ASP A 161 -23.85 -27.27 16.13
CA ASP A 161 -24.98 -28.18 15.84
C ASP A 161 -26.20 -27.51 15.20
N GLY A 162 -25.95 -26.68 14.17
CA GLY A 162 -26.91 -26.35 13.13
C GLY A 162 -28.13 -25.49 13.49
N ARG A 163 -28.43 -25.18 14.76
CA ARG A 163 -29.69 -24.47 15.11
C ARG A 163 -29.64 -23.41 16.22
N VAL A 164 -28.52 -23.14 16.90
CA VAL A 164 -28.47 -22.06 17.92
C VAL A 164 -27.15 -21.28 17.87
N LEU A 165 -27.26 -19.95 17.78
CA LEU A 165 -26.15 -18.98 17.86
C LEU A 165 -25.70 -18.84 19.32
N SER A 166 -24.49 -19.30 19.66
CA SER A 166 -23.85 -18.98 20.95
C SER A 166 -22.51 -18.26 20.71
N LEU A 167 -22.40 -17.02 21.18
CA LEU A 167 -21.13 -16.27 21.22
C LEU A 167 -20.26 -16.85 22.35
N ARG A 168 -19.38 -17.82 22.04
CA ARG A 168 -18.40 -18.29 23.02
C ARG A 168 -17.28 -17.27 23.15
N GLU A 169 -17.12 -16.75 24.36
CA GLU A 169 -16.05 -15.85 24.77
C GLU A 169 -14.66 -16.41 24.41
N TYR A 170 -13.75 -15.51 24.02
CA TYR A 170 -12.30 -15.68 23.87
C TYR A 170 -11.80 -17.13 23.79
N TYR A 171 -11.77 -17.65 22.56
CA TYR A 171 -11.48 -19.04 22.21
C TYR A 171 -10.26 -19.61 22.93
N ASP A 172 -10.51 -20.35 24.02
CA ASP A 172 -9.54 -21.17 24.75
C ASP A 172 -8.94 -22.31 23.91
N ASN A 173 -9.42 -22.45 22.67
CA ASN A 173 -9.06 -23.49 21.73
C ASN A 173 -7.92 -23.04 20.79
N LEU A 174 -6.91 -22.33 21.30
CA LEU A 174 -5.70 -21.98 20.54
C LEU A 174 -4.56 -22.92 20.92
N CYS A 175 -4.04 -23.68 19.95
CA CYS A 175 -2.91 -24.56 20.24
C CYS A 175 -1.60 -23.75 20.42
N PRO A 176 -0.65 -24.25 21.23
CA PRO A 176 0.61 -23.55 21.49
C PRO A 176 1.45 -23.23 20.25
N PHE A 177 1.36 -24.04 19.18
CA PHE A 177 2.04 -23.74 17.92
C PHE A 177 1.44 -22.54 17.19
N CYS A 178 0.12 -22.42 17.13
CA CYS A 178 -0.51 -21.26 16.49
C CYS A 178 -0.29 -19.98 17.31
N TYR A 179 -0.25 -20.09 18.64
CA TYR A 179 0.22 -19.00 19.50
C TYR A 179 1.63 -18.55 19.12
N LEU A 180 2.59 -19.48 19.02
CA LEU A 180 3.98 -19.19 18.67
C LEU A 180 4.11 -18.56 17.28
N ILE A 181 3.48 -19.16 16.28
CA ILE A 181 3.52 -18.69 14.89
C ILE A 181 2.94 -17.28 14.78
N GLY A 182 1.73 -17.09 15.31
CA GLY A 182 1.02 -15.81 15.20
C GLY A 182 1.68 -14.68 16.00
N ILE A 183 2.34 -14.98 17.13
CA ILE A 183 3.05 -13.94 17.89
C ILE A 183 4.40 -13.57 17.28
N LEU A 184 5.06 -14.51 16.60
CA LEU A 184 6.35 -14.28 15.95
C LEU A 184 6.21 -13.45 14.67
N GLU A 185 5.04 -13.40 14.04
CA GLU A 185 4.83 -12.59 12.83
C GLU A 185 5.20 -11.11 13.06
N TRP A 186 4.94 -10.56 14.24
CA TRP A 186 5.35 -9.19 14.58
C TRP A 186 6.87 -8.92 14.47
N THR A 187 7.68 -9.97 14.51
CA THR A 187 9.15 -9.88 14.42
C THR A 187 9.67 -10.04 13.00
N ASP A 188 8.79 -10.20 12.01
CA ASP A 188 9.21 -10.40 10.64
C ASP A 188 9.89 -9.14 10.07
N ASP A 189 11.06 -9.38 9.48
CA ASP A 189 11.91 -8.40 8.81
C ASP A 189 11.40 -7.99 7.42
N ALA A 190 10.42 -8.70 6.87
CA ALA A 190 9.81 -8.44 5.58
C ALA A 190 8.43 -7.74 5.68
N LEU A 191 7.97 -7.41 6.89
CA LEU A 191 6.70 -6.69 7.09
C LEU A 191 6.80 -5.26 6.57
N VAL A 192 5.90 -4.85 5.67
CA VAL A 192 5.83 -3.47 5.18
C VAL A 192 4.82 -2.68 6.02
N TYR A 193 5.19 -1.47 6.48
CA TYR A 193 4.30 -0.63 7.26
C TYR A 193 4.50 0.87 7.07
N ARG A 194 3.42 1.61 7.35
CA ARG A 194 3.40 3.07 7.44
C ARG A 194 2.55 3.51 8.64
N THR A 195 3.11 4.31 9.53
CA THR A 195 2.47 4.84 10.74
C THR A 195 2.31 6.35 10.65
N PHE A 196 1.09 6.82 10.85
CA PHE A 196 0.77 8.24 11.01
C PHE A 196 0.58 8.51 12.51
N PRO A 197 1.56 9.13 13.18
CA PRO A 197 1.49 9.37 14.62
C PRO A 197 0.20 10.08 15.02
N GLY A 198 -0.54 9.51 15.97
CA GLY A 198 -1.80 10.07 16.46
C GLY A 198 -3.06 9.69 15.66
N ASP A 199 -2.93 9.02 14.51
CA ASP A 199 -4.07 8.52 13.71
C ASP A 199 -4.09 6.99 13.70
N ARG A 200 -3.34 6.37 12.79
CA ARG A 200 -3.29 4.92 12.59
C ARG A 200 -1.99 4.45 11.92
N SER A 201 -1.75 3.15 11.98
CA SER A 201 -0.75 2.46 11.19
C SER A 201 -1.40 1.56 10.15
N PHE A 202 -0.78 1.46 8.98
CA PHE A 202 -1.07 0.49 7.94
C PHE A 202 0.03 -0.58 7.97
N LEU A 203 -0.36 -1.85 8.05
CA LEU A 203 0.52 -3.01 7.93
C LEU A 203 0.08 -3.82 6.71
N PHE A 204 1.01 -4.11 5.80
CA PHE A 204 0.71 -4.79 4.54
C PHE A 204 1.19 -6.25 4.61
N LEU A 205 0.25 -7.18 4.44
CA LEU A 205 0.50 -8.61 4.43
C LEU A 205 0.32 -9.13 3.01
N PRO A 206 1.38 -9.60 2.33
CA PRO A 206 1.24 -10.21 1.02
C PRO A 206 0.47 -11.54 1.15
N TYR A 207 -0.43 -11.81 0.20
CA TYR A 207 -1.17 -13.05 0.15
C TYR A 207 -0.72 -13.90 -1.04
N PHE A 208 -0.31 -15.14 -0.76
CA PHE A 208 0.10 -16.12 -1.76
C PHE A 208 -0.56 -17.47 -1.45
N ALA A 209 -0.91 -18.21 -2.52
CA ALA A 209 -1.42 -19.57 -2.38
C ALA A 209 -0.31 -20.59 -2.05
N SER A 210 0.93 -20.29 -2.43
CA SER A 210 2.11 -21.12 -2.14
C SER A 210 2.99 -20.46 -1.07
N LEU A 211 3.36 -21.22 -0.04
CA LEU A 211 4.35 -20.81 0.95
C LEU A 211 5.74 -20.62 0.34
N ARG A 212 6.06 -21.32 -0.77
CA ARG A 212 7.33 -21.15 -1.48
C ARG A 212 7.40 -19.79 -2.13
N GLU A 213 6.35 -19.41 -2.87
CA GLU A 213 6.25 -18.08 -3.50
C GLU A 213 6.28 -16.96 -2.45
N LEU A 214 5.57 -17.12 -1.34
CA LEU A 214 5.60 -16.17 -0.22
C LEU A 214 7.01 -15.99 0.35
N ASN A 215 7.71 -17.10 0.59
CA ASN A 215 9.08 -17.10 1.09
C ASN A 215 10.05 -16.46 0.10
N ASP A 216 9.90 -16.74 -1.19
CA ASP A 216 10.77 -16.17 -2.22
C ASP A 216 10.54 -14.66 -2.33
N PHE A 217 9.29 -14.19 -2.36
CA PHE A 217 8.95 -12.77 -2.27
C PHE A 217 9.54 -12.08 -1.04
N LYS A 218 9.37 -12.67 0.16
CA LYS A 218 9.88 -12.09 1.42
C LYS A 218 11.40 -12.08 1.49
N LYS A 219 12.07 -13.11 0.95
CA LYS A 219 13.53 -13.11 0.82
C LYS A 219 13.99 -11.99 -0.09
N SER A 220 13.35 -11.78 -1.23
CA SER A 220 13.68 -10.69 -2.15
C SER A 220 13.55 -9.33 -1.48
N CYS A 221 12.50 -9.12 -0.67
CA CYS A 221 12.35 -7.91 0.14
C CYS A 221 13.53 -7.67 1.10
N ILE A 222 14.07 -8.73 1.71
CA ILE A 222 15.19 -8.65 2.64
C ILE A 222 16.52 -8.45 1.90
N TYR A 223 16.82 -9.29 0.92
CA TYR A 223 18.12 -9.30 0.23
C TYR A 223 18.32 -8.09 -0.67
N SER A 224 17.26 -7.55 -1.26
CA SER A 224 17.32 -6.28 -2.01
C SER A 224 17.57 -5.06 -1.12
N GLY A 225 17.44 -5.22 0.21
CA GLY A 225 17.70 -4.15 1.17
C GLY A 225 16.73 -2.98 1.07
N ILE A 226 15.52 -3.19 0.52
CA ILE A 226 14.52 -2.11 0.33
C ILE A 226 13.81 -1.72 1.62
N LEU A 227 13.91 -2.55 2.67
CA LEU A 227 13.26 -2.30 3.96
C LEU A 227 14.25 -1.89 5.07
N ASN A 228 13.82 -0.98 5.94
CA ASN A 228 14.52 -0.55 7.15
C ASN A 228 13.74 -0.93 8.42
N ASN A 229 14.08 -2.06 9.00
CA ASN A 229 13.39 -2.60 10.17
C ASN A 229 13.73 -1.87 11.47
N THR A 230 14.62 -0.88 11.48
CA THR A 230 14.89 -0.06 12.66
C THR A 230 14.04 1.21 12.69
N ALA A 231 13.41 1.58 11.57
CA ALA A 231 12.64 2.80 11.46
C ALA A 231 11.27 2.69 12.13
N ARG A 232 10.83 3.75 12.82
CA ARG A 232 9.61 3.73 13.62
C ARG A 232 8.32 3.86 12.79
N TYR A 233 8.31 4.78 11.83
CA TYR A 233 7.08 5.26 11.19
C TYR A 233 6.87 4.82 9.74
N SER A 234 7.89 4.34 9.08
CA SER A 234 7.86 3.79 7.72
C SER A 234 9.09 2.91 7.62
N ASN A 235 9.02 1.82 6.89
CA ASN A 235 10.19 0.98 6.67
C ASN A 235 10.62 0.88 5.21
N ILE A 236 9.96 1.56 4.26
CA ILE A 236 10.44 1.58 2.88
C ILE A 236 11.62 2.54 2.80
N ARG A 237 12.79 2.09 2.34
CA ARG A 237 13.98 2.95 2.21
C ARG A 237 13.91 3.86 1.01
N VAL A 238 14.50 5.06 1.13
CA VAL A 238 14.68 5.96 -0.01
C VAL A 238 15.66 5.37 -1.03
N TYR A 239 16.77 4.80 -0.52
CA TYR A 239 17.79 4.08 -1.30
C TYR A 239 18.14 2.78 -0.56
N PRO A 240 18.50 1.70 -1.29
CA PRO A 240 19.07 0.52 -0.66
C PRO A 240 20.24 0.91 0.25
N ASN A 241 20.33 0.29 1.43
CA ASN A 241 21.37 0.52 2.43
C ASN A 241 21.37 1.92 3.11
N SER A 242 20.46 2.84 2.80
CA SER A 242 20.28 4.11 3.55
C SER A 242 19.32 3.95 4.72
N ASN A 243 19.60 4.55 5.87
CA ASN A 243 18.65 4.58 7.00
C ASN A 243 17.43 5.47 6.75
N ASP A 244 17.45 6.31 5.71
CA ASP A 244 16.34 7.17 5.34
C ASP A 244 15.17 6.36 4.80
N VAL A 245 13.96 6.77 5.21
CA VAL A 245 12.72 6.11 4.82
C VAL A 245 11.77 7.04 4.09
N GLU A 246 10.99 6.46 3.19
CA GLU A 246 9.98 7.16 2.40
C GLU A 246 8.80 7.56 3.32
N ASN A 247 8.42 8.83 3.27
CA ASN A 247 7.33 9.41 4.06
C ASN A 247 6.10 9.63 3.19
N THR A 248 5.48 8.53 2.77
CA THR A 248 4.29 8.55 1.92
C THR A 248 3.05 9.08 2.65
N PRO A 249 2.09 9.70 1.93
CA PRO A 249 0.93 10.37 2.50
C PRO A 249 -0.20 9.42 2.95
N GLY A 250 -0.22 8.18 2.49
CA GLY A 250 -1.27 7.21 2.85
C GLY A 250 -0.96 5.78 2.42
N GLU A 251 -1.98 4.92 2.52
CA GLU A 251 -1.95 3.47 2.30
C GLU A 251 -1.54 3.09 0.87
N TYR A 252 -2.21 3.66 -0.13
CA TYR A 252 -1.97 3.33 -1.55
C TYR A 252 -0.68 3.95 -2.05
N SER A 253 -0.31 5.14 -1.56
CA SER A 253 0.99 5.74 -1.86
C SER A 253 2.14 4.93 -1.27
N THR A 254 1.97 4.37 -0.07
CA THR A 254 2.95 3.42 0.51
C THR A 254 3.11 2.19 -0.38
N LEU A 255 2.00 1.58 -0.81
CA LEU A 255 2.05 0.37 -1.64
C LEU A 255 2.66 0.63 -3.02
N LEU A 256 2.31 1.74 -3.67
CA LEU A 256 2.90 2.11 -4.97
C LEU A 256 4.40 2.38 -4.83
N CYS A 257 4.81 3.13 -3.80
CA CYS A 257 6.21 3.37 -3.50
C CYS A 257 6.96 2.05 -3.21
N PHE A 258 6.33 1.10 -2.52
CA PHE A 258 6.90 -0.23 -2.31
C PHE A 258 7.15 -0.95 -3.63
N TYR A 259 6.17 -0.99 -4.54
CA TYR A 259 6.35 -1.64 -5.85
C TYR A 259 7.50 -1.03 -6.65
N GLU A 260 7.64 0.28 -6.65
CA GLU A 260 8.77 0.96 -7.30
C GLU A 260 10.12 0.50 -6.77
N LYS A 261 10.27 0.41 -5.44
CA LYS A 261 11.51 -0.07 -4.84
C LYS A 261 11.72 -1.56 -5.11
N PHE A 262 10.65 -2.36 -5.06
CA PHE A 262 10.74 -3.79 -5.30
C PHE A 262 11.16 -4.07 -6.75
N ILE A 263 10.46 -3.51 -7.73
CA ILE A 263 10.77 -3.68 -9.16
C ILE A 263 12.18 -3.21 -9.49
N LYS A 264 12.62 -2.10 -8.89
CA LYS A 264 13.98 -1.57 -9.07
C LYS A 264 15.07 -2.54 -8.61
N ASN A 265 14.90 -3.18 -7.47
CA ASN A 265 15.99 -3.85 -6.74
C ASN A 265 15.84 -5.37 -6.62
N ALA A 266 14.67 -5.92 -6.94
CA ALA A 266 14.33 -7.34 -6.93
C ALA A 266 13.75 -7.76 -8.30
N THR A 267 14.39 -7.29 -9.38
CA THR A 267 13.93 -7.49 -10.76
C THR A 267 13.84 -9.00 -11.07
N ASP A 268 12.80 -9.40 -11.81
CA ASP A 268 12.44 -10.79 -12.19
C ASP A 268 11.91 -11.72 -11.09
N ASP A 269 11.79 -11.22 -9.85
CA ASP A 269 11.19 -11.98 -8.77
C ASP A 269 9.65 -11.99 -8.83
N ILE A 270 9.07 -12.94 -8.08
CA ILE A 270 7.63 -13.04 -7.85
C ILE A 270 7.16 -11.76 -7.16
N ILE A 271 6.17 -11.07 -7.74
CA ILE A 271 5.58 -9.85 -7.17
C ILE A 271 4.21 -10.18 -6.57
N ALA A 272 4.01 -9.81 -5.30
CA ALA A 272 2.71 -9.92 -4.65
C ALA A 272 1.71 -8.96 -5.30
N ASN A 273 0.59 -9.47 -5.79
CA ASN A 273 -0.49 -8.66 -6.37
C ASN A 273 -1.71 -8.56 -5.41
N GLU A 274 -1.81 -9.45 -4.44
CA GLU A 274 -2.86 -9.47 -3.42
C GLU A 274 -2.28 -9.13 -2.05
N TRP A 275 -2.93 -8.20 -1.38
CA TRP A 275 -2.50 -7.67 -0.10
C TRP A 275 -3.66 -7.59 0.87
N VAL A 276 -3.43 -8.01 2.10
CA VAL A 276 -4.31 -7.71 3.23
C VAL A 276 -3.67 -6.60 4.05
N VAL A 277 -4.42 -5.52 4.25
CA VAL A 277 -3.94 -4.34 4.96
C VAL A 277 -4.64 -4.24 6.31
N LEU A 278 -3.84 -4.23 7.38
CA LEU A 278 -4.34 -3.96 8.73
C LEU A 278 -4.26 -2.46 8.99
N GLN A 279 -5.40 -1.83 9.27
CA GLN A 279 -5.45 -0.48 9.81
C GLN A 279 -5.53 -0.53 11.33
N ILE A 280 -4.43 -0.19 11.98
CA ILE A 280 -4.24 -0.29 13.43
C ILE A 280 -4.35 1.12 14.03
N PRO A 281 -5.48 1.48 14.68
CA PRO A 281 -5.62 2.81 15.26
C PRO A 281 -4.72 3.01 16.48
N PHE A 282 -4.40 4.27 16.78
CA PHE A 282 -3.78 4.65 18.05
C PHE A 282 -4.79 4.57 19.21
N GLY A 283 -4.31 4.23 20.41
CA GLY A 283 -5.13 4.18 21.62
C GLY A 283 -5.12 2.82 22.34
N ALA A 284 -5.75 2.78 23.51
CA ALA A 284 -5.76 1.61 24.40
C ALA A 284 -6.66 0.46 23.90
N VAL A 285 -7.72 0.80 23.17
CA VAL A 285 -8.63 -0.16 22.52
C VAL A 285 -8.42 -0.06 21.01
N LYS A 286 -7.75 -1.07 20.44
CA LYS A 286 -7.44 -1.12 19.02
C LYS A 286 -8.56 -1.89 18.29
N ASN A 287 -9.44 -1.16 17.62
CA ASN A 287 -10.39 -1.72 16.66
C ASN A 287 -9.72 -1.77 15.29
N ILE A 288 -9.07 -2.89 15.00
CA ILE A 288 -8.31 -3.07 13.75
C ILE A 288 -9.31 -3.24 12.62
N LYS A 289 -9.16 -2.43 11.58
CA LYS A 289 -9.88 -2.66 10.32
C LYS A 289 -8.99 -3.48 9.39
N VAL A 290 -9.64 -4.30 8.58
CA VAL A 290 -8.98 -5.17 7.62
C VAL A 290 -9.52 -4.81 6.25
N ASP A 291 -8.62 -4.43 5.36
CA ASP A 291 -8.91 -4.15 3.97
C ASP A 291 -8.12 -5.12 3.08
N SER A 292 -8.57 -5.29 1.85
CA SER A 292 -7.90 -6.09 0.84
C SER A 292 -7.63 -5.24 -0.39
N ILE A 293 -6.40 -5.26 -0.89
CA ILE A 293 -6.01 -4.60 -2.13
C ILE A 293 -5.58 -5.69 -3.11
N ASN A 294 -6.22 -5.72 -4.28
CA ASN A 294 -5.78 -6.53 -5.42
C ASN A 294 -5.34 -5.58 -6.52
N VAL A 295 -4.07 -5.66 -6.90
CA VAL A 295 -3.48 -4.89 -7.99
C VAL A 295 -3.40 -5.79 -9.21
N GLU A 296 -4.09 -5.39 -10.28
CA GLU A 296 -4.10 -6.20 -11.50
C GLU A 296 -2.68 -6.37 -12.06
N LYS A 297 -2.37 -7.56 -12.59
CA LYS A 297 -1.07 -7.84 -13.22
C LYS A 297 -0.74 -6.85 -14.34
N GLY A 298 -1.76 -6.34 -15.04
CA GLY A 298 -1.59 -5.30 -16.06
C GLY A 298 -1.04 -3.98 -15.49
N ILE A 299 -1.45 -3.58 -14.28
CA ILE A 299 -0.90 -2.40 -13.59
C ILE A 299 0.54 -2.66 -13.14
N LEU A 300 0.84 -3.83 -12.57
CA LEU A 300 2.22 -4.20 -12.22
C LEU A 300 3.14 -4.18 -13.45
N GLY A 301 2.62 -4.65 -14.59
CA GLY A 301 3.31 -4.57 -15.88
C GLY A 301 3.57 -3.14 -16.35
N ILE A 302 2.66 -2.19 -16.09
CA ILE A 302 2.87 -0.77 -16.39
C ILE A 302 3.95 -0.18 -15.49
N ILE A 303 3.93 -0.46 -14.19
CA ILE A 303 4.98 0.02 -13.26
C ILE A 303 6.35 -0.48 -13.71
N ARG A 304 6.45 -1.77 -14.06
CA ARG A 304 7.67 -2.38 -14.58
C ARG A 304 8.10 -1.74 -15.90
N TYR A 305 7.19 -1.59 -16.85
CA TYR A 305 7.50 -0.99 -18.15
C TYR A 305 8.06 0.43 -18.01
N ILE A 306 7.44 1.28 -17.17
CA ILE A 306 7.93 2.65 -16.92
C ILE A 306 9.32 2.62 -16.30
N TYR A 307 9.57 1.73 -15.34
CA TYR A 307 10.90 1.63 -14.73
C TYR A 307 11.99 1.18 -15.72
N GLU A 308 11.68 0.22 -16.60
CA GLU A 308 12.65 -0.38 -17.53
C GLU A 308 12.83 0.42 -18.83
N ASN A 309 11.78 1.09 -19.31
CA ASN A 309 11.70 1.69 -20.65
C ASN A 309 11.24 3.16 -20.66
N GLY A 310 11.14 3.79 -19.48
CA GLY A 310 10.72 5.18 -19.37
C GLY A 310 11.76 6.15 -19.92
N GLU A 311 11.31 7.13 -20.70
CA GLU A 311 12.15 8.20 -21.26
C GLU A 311 12.23 9.42 -20.33
N ASN A 312 11.12 9.75 -19.65
CA ASN A 312 10.97 10.96 -18.82
C ASN A 312 10.87 10.64 -17.32
N CYS A 313 10.56 9.40 -16.96
CA CYS A 313 10.53 8.96 -15.56
C CYS A 313 10.76 7.46 -15.42
N ASN A 314 11.31 7.07 -14.27
CA ASN A 314 11.47 5.68 -13.87
C ASN A 314 10.58 5.32 -12.67
N PHE A 315 10.04 6.32 -11.97
CA PHE A 315 9.23 6.12 -10.77
C PHE A 315 7.95 6.96 -10.80
N ILE A 316 6.80 6.30 -10.97
CA ILE A 316 5.47 6.90 -10.99
C ILE A 316 5.16 7.73 -9.73
N TYR A 317 5.15 7.14 -8.54
CA TYR A 317 4.94 7.86 -7.29
C TYR A 317 6.05 8.88 -7.02
N LYS A 318 7.32 8.47 -7.03
CA LYS A 318 8.42 9.36 -6.60
C LYS A 318 8.62 10.57 -7.54
N GLU A 319 8.50 10.39 -8.85
CA GLU A 319 8.81 11.45 -9.83
C GLU A 319 7.55 12.12 -10.39
N ILE A 320 6.39 11.45 -10.35
CA ILE A 320 5.12 12.03 -10.81
C ILE A 320 4.27 12.43 -9.60
N PHE A 321 3.65 11.48 -8.90
CA PHE A 321 2.56 11.78 -7.97
C PHE A 321 3.04 12.62 -6.77
N SER A 322 4.18 12.29 -6.17
CA SER A 322 4.73 13.05 -5.03
C SER A 322 5.16 14.49 -5.36
N LYS A 323 5.27 14.80 -6.66
CA LYS A 323 5.60 16.12 -7.21
C LYS A 323 4.39 16.91 -7.71
N MET A 324 3.18 16.37 -7.50
CA MET A 324 1.93 17.08 -7.75
C MET A 324 1.48 17.76 -6.45
N TYR A 325 1.27 19.08 -6.50
CA TYR A 325 0.93 19.89 -5.34
C TYR A 325 -0.39 20.63 -5.57
N PHE A 326 -1.24 20.73 -4.56
CA PHE A 326 -2.41 21.60 -4.65
C PHE A 326 -2.04 23.03 -4.24
N TYR A 327 -2.10 23.97 -5.17
CA TYR A 327 -1.89 25.38 -4.89
C TYR A 327 -3.24 26.04 -4.55
N SER A 328 -3.35 26.61 -3.36
CA SER A 328 -4.52 27.37 -2.95
C SER A 328 -4.37 28.83 -3.35
N GLU A 329 -5.24 29.32 -4.22
CA GLU A 329 -5.33 30.74 -4.59
C GLU A 329 -5.70 31.60 -3.37
N ASN A 330 -6.52 31.06 -2.46
CA ASN A 330 -6.93 31.76 -1.23
C ASN A 330 -5.76 31.96 -0.26
N LYS A 331 -4.94 30.92 -0.06
CA LYS A 331 -3.78 30.96 0.86
C LYS A 331 -2.51 31.49 0.17
N LYS A 332 -2.51 31.61 -1.16
CA LYS A 332 -1.34 31.89 -2.01
C LYS A 332 -0.15 30.97 -1.73
N ASN A 333 -0.40 29.73 -1.36
CA ASN A 333 0.63 28.73 -1.06
C ASN A 333 0.09 27.31 -1.28
N VAL A 334 0.97 26.31 -1.17
CA VAL A 334 0.61 24.90 -1.21
C VAL A 334 -0.27 24.54 -0.01
N ASP A 335 -1.40 23.91 -0.29
CA ASP A 335 -2.25 23.27 0.73
C ASP A 335 -1.78 21.82 0.90
N TRP A 336 -1.01 21.55 1.96
CA TRP A 336 -0.42 20.24 2.19
C TRP A 336 -1.45 19.15 2.52
N GLU A 337 -2.58 19.50 3.13
CA GLU A 337 -3.64 18.54 3.45
C GLU A 337 -4.30 18.06 2.14
N THR A 338 -4.75 19.00 1.31
CA THR A 338 -5.33 18.71 0.01
C THR A 338 -4.32 18.01 -0.92
N THR A 339 -3.05 18.41 -0.85
CA THR A 339 -1.97 17.76 -1.60
C THR A 339 -1.86 16.27 -1.25
N ARG A 340 -1.82 15.93 0.04
CA ARG A 340 -1.71 14.53 0.48
C ARG A 340 -2.92 13.71 0.06
N GLU A 341 -4.13 14.28 0.13
CA GLU A 341 -5.34 13.62 -0.39
C GLU A 341 -5.25 13.33 -1.89
N ILE A 342 -4.74 14.28 -2.68
CA ILE A 342 -4.60 14.12 -4.14
C ILE A 342 -3.56 13.05 -4.44
N GLN A 343 -2.38 13.10 -3.81
CA GLN A 343 -1.31 12.13 -4.00
C GLN A 343 -1.75 10.71 -3.64
N GLU A 344 -2.50 10.58 -2.54
CA GLU A 344 -3.08 9.31 -2.13
C GLU A 344 -4.17 8.83 -3.09
N GLY A 345 -5.04 9.73 -3.56
CA GLY A 345 -6.06 9.44 -4.56
C GLY A 345 -5.47 8.98 -5.89
N LEU A 346 -4.44 9.66 -6.39
CA LEU A 346 -3.73 9.29 -7.63
C LEU A 346 -3.14 7.88 -7.51
N SER A 347 -2.42 7.60 -6.41
CA SER A 347 -1.84 6.27 -6.15
C SER A 347 -2.92 5.19 -6.07
N LYS A 348 -4.02 5.46 -5.35
CA LYS A 348 -5.16 4.54 -5.21
C LYS A 348 -5.80 4.21 -6.54
N PHE A 349 -6.18 5.21 -7.30
CA PHE A 349 -6.93 5.02 -8.53
C PHE A 349 -6.06 4.48 -9.67
N PHE A 350 -4.75 4.73 -9.63
CA PHE A 350 -3.80 4.05 -10.50
C PHE A 350 -3.69 2.55 -10.16
N LEU A 351 -3.45 2.20 -8.89
CA LEU A 351 -3.30 0.81 -8.46
C LEU A 351 -4.57 -0.04 -8.69
N LEU A 352 -5.75 0.58 -8.60
CA LEU A 352 -7.05 -0.07 -8.82
C LEU A 352 -7.57 0.07 -10.27
N ASP A 353 -6.72 0.48 -11.21
CA ASP A 353 -7.06 0.73 -12.63
C ASP A 353 -8.29 1.62 -12.87
N ASN A 354 -8.64 2.51 -11.94
CA ASN A 354 -9.81 3.39 -12.05
C ASN A 354 -9.45 4.73 -12.67
N PHE A 355 -9.36 4.78 -14.00
CA PHE A 355 -8.93 5.99 -14.70
C PHE A 355 -9.79 7.20 -14.40
N ARG A 356 -11.12 7.00 -14.37
CA ARG A 356 -12.07 8.07 -14.17
C ARG A 356 -11.88 8.76 -12.82
N ALA A 357 -11.70 7.98 -11.76
CA ALA A 357 -11.46 8.55 -10.45
C ALA A 357 -10.05 9.19 -10.37
N PHE A 358 -9.07 8.63 -11.08
CA PHE A 358 -7.73 9.22 -11.22
C PHE A 358 -7.80 10.62 -11.85
N THR A 359 -8.56 10.81 -12.94
CA THR A 359 -8.67 12.12 -13.60
C THR A 359 -9.32 13.16 -12.70
N ASN A 360 -10.27 12.74 -11.85
CA ASN A 360 -10.95 13.64 -10.92
C ASN A 360 -10.01 14.23 -9.86
N CYS A 361 -8.90 13.54 -9.55
CA CYS A 361 -7.89 14.07 -8.63
C CYS A 361 -7.16 15.30 -9.19
N LEU A 362 -7.12 15.47 -10.52
CA LEU A 362 -6.39 16.54 -11.20
C LEU A 362 -7.26 17.77 -11.48
N LEU A 363 -8.59 17.64 -11.37
CA LEU A 363 -9.50 18.76 -11.57
C LEU A 363 -9.18 19.92 -10.62
N PRO A 364 -9.30 21.18 -11.09
CA PRO A 364 -9.30 22.32 -10.19
C PRO A 364 -10.33 22.13 -9.07
N ARG A 365 -10.06 22.65 -7.87
CA ARG A 365 -11.03 22.66 -6.75
C ARG A 365 -11.38 24.11 -6.41
N LYS A 366 -12.40 24.32 -5.59
CA LYS A 366 -12.78 25.69 -5.17
C LYS A 366 -11.55 26.37 -4.52
N GLY A 367 -11.10 27.49 -5.10
CA GLY A 367 -9.99 28.28 -4.59
C GLY A 367 -8.61 27.68 -4.80
N GLY A 368 -8.42 26.80 -5.79
CA GLY A 368 -7.09 26.28 -6.13
C GLY A 368 -7.05 25.29 -7.30
N TYR A 369 -5.85 24.83 -7.64
CA TYR A 369 -5.59 23.90 -8.73
C TYR A 369 -4.39 23.01 -8.42
N VAL A 370 -4.27 21.90 -9.15
CA VAL A 370 -3.10 21.02 -9.04
C VAL A 370 -1.97 21.57 -9.92
N PHE A 371 -0.83 21.76 -9.31
CA PHE A 371 0.39 22.26 -9.92
C PHE A 371 1.37 21.11 -10.21
N PHE A 372 2.08 21.23 -11.33
CA PHE A 372 3.07 20.28 -11.84
C PHE A 372 4.26 21.03 -12.45
N SER A 373 5.49 20.57 -12.21
CA SER A 373 6.67 21.08 -12.92
C SER A 373 6.67 20.66 -14.40
N SER A 374 7.61 21.17 -15.21
CA SER A 374 7.69 20.75 -16.61
C SER A 374 8.02 19.27 -16.77
N GLU A 375 8.95 18.79 -15.95
CA GLU A 375 9.40 17.40 -15.91
C GLU A 375 8.25 16.49 -15.46
N THR A 376 7.53 16.89 -14.39
CA THR A 376 6.37 16.15 -13.87
C THR A 376 5.28 16.00 -14.93
N ARG A 377 5.06 17.03 -15.77
CA ARG A 377 4.08 16.98 -16.87
C ARG A 377 4.50 15.99 -17.94
N GLN A 378 5.75 16.04 -18.40
CA GLN A 378 6.26 15.11 -19.42
C GLN A 378 6.18 13.66 -18.93
N ALA A 379 6.57 13.42 -17.68
CA ALA A 379 6.45 12.12 -17.05
C ALA A 379 4.99 11.64 -16.91
N LEU A 380 4.05 12.52 -16.56
CA LEU A 380 2.62 12.19 -16.55
C LEU A 380 2.12 11.83 -17.96
N GLU A 381 2.50 12.57 -18.99
CA GLU A 381 2.11 12.27 -20.38
C GLU A 381 2.62 10.89 -20.83
N GLU A 382 3.84 10.55 -20.46
CA GLU A 382 4.40 9.23 -20.70
C GLU A 382 3.62 8.14 -19.97
N LEU A 383 3.33 8.32 -18.68
CA LEU A 383 2.50 7.38 -17.92
C LEU A 383 1.14 7.18 -18.58
N ILE A 384 0.45 8.26 -18.96
CA ILE A 384 -0.86 8.19 -19.62
C ILE A 384 -0.76 7.47 -20.97
N SER A 385 0.32 7.70 -21.71
CA SER A 385 0.58 7.03 -22.98
C SER A 385 0.68 5.51 -22.80
N VAL A 386 1.50 5.06 -21.84
CA VAL A 386 1.72 3.63 -21.53
C VAL A 386 0.47 3.00 -20.92
N TRP A 387 -0.17 3.69 -19.97
CA TRP A 387 -1.29 3.15 -19.20
C TRP A 387 -2.58 3.02 -20.01
N ARG A 388 -2.93 4.08 -20.78
CA ARG A 388 -4.23 4.18 -21.46
C ARG A 388 -4.10 4.26 -22.97
N TRP A 389 -3.31 5.20 -23.49
CA TRP A 389 -3.33 5.52 -24.91
C TRP A 389 -2.95 4.35 -25.81
N ARG A 390 -1.82 3.68 -25.53
CA ARG A 390 -1.33 2.55 -26.34
C ARG A 390 -2.35 1.42 -26.42
N LYS A 391 -3.10 1.18 -25.34
CA LYS A 391 -4.14 0.14 -25.29
C LYS A 391 -5.34 0.46 -26.19
N MET A 392 -5.56 1.73 -26.53
CA MET A 392 -6.62 2.13 -27.47
C MET A 392 -6.27 1.81 -28.93
N GLY A 393 -5.02 1.43 -29.23
CA GLY A 393 -4.57 1.15 -30.60
C GLY A 393 -4.51 2.38 -31.50
N VAL A 394 -4.49 3.58 -30.92
CA VAL A 394 -4.50 4.85 -31.65
C VAL A 394 -3.06 5.36 -31.84
N PRO A 395 -2.68 5.83 -33.04
CA PRO A 395 -1.35 6.41 -33.28
C PRO A 395 -1.03 7.57 -32.33
N LYS A 396 0.23 7.69 -31.91
CA LYS A 396 0.69 8.71 -30.93
C LYS A 396 0.41 10.13 -31.42
N GLU A 397 0.46 10.36 -32.72
CA GLU A 397 0.23 11.65 -33.39
C GLU A 397 -1.20 12.16 -33.17
N LYS A 398 -2.17 11.25 -32.98
CA LYS A 398 -3.57 11.63 -32.72
C LYS A 398 -3.79 12.14 -31.30
N LEU A 399 -2.84 11.92 -30.38
CA LEU A 399 -2.89 12.47 -29.03
C LEU A 399 -2.78 14.00 -29.04
N ASP A 400 -2.11 14.57 -30.06
CA ASP A 400 -1.96 16.02 -30.21
C ASP A 400 -3.30 16.73 -30.43
N ALA A 401 -4.28 16.06 -31.05
CA ALA A 401 -5.64 16.60 -31.17
C ALA A 401 -6.30 16.73 -29.78
N ILE A 402 -6.16 15.72 -28.93
CA ILE A 402 -6.69 15.73 -27.56
C ILE A 402 -6.00 16.82 -26.73
N LYS A 403 -4.66 16.90 -26.80
CA LYS A 403 -3.88 17.94 -26.13
C LYS A 403 -4.32 19.33 -26.57
N SER A 404 -4.47 19.55 -27.87
CA SER A 404 -4.88 20.82 -28.44
C SER A 404 -6.28 21.23 -28.00
N VAL A 405 -7.24 20.29 -27.98
CA VAL A 405 -8.59 20.57 -27.46
C VAL A 405 -8.58 20.79 -25.95
N GLY A 406 -7.74 20.06 -25.20
CA GLY A 406 -7.53 20.32 -23.78
C GLY A 406 -7.04 21.75 -23.51
N ASN A 407 -6.09 22.25 -24.31
CA ASN A 407 -5.62 23.63 -24.24
C ASN A 407 -6.75 24.63 -24.57
N ILE A 408 -7.56 24.38 -25.59
CA ILE A 408 -8.75 25.20 -25.90
C ILE A 408 -9.69 25.27 -24.68
N ILE A 409 -10.01 24.13 -24.08
CA ILE A 409 -10.90 24.06 -22.91
C ILE A 409 -10.30 24.84 -21.73
N ALA A 410 -9.00 24.70 -21.48
CA ALA A 410 -8.32 25.43 -20.42
C ALA A 410 -8.39 26.96 -20.62
N LYS A 411 -8.10 27.44 -21.83
CA LYS A 411 -8.14 28.88 -22.18
C LYS A 411 -9.53 29.47 -21.97
N ILE A 412 -10.57 28.80 -22.47
CA ILE A 412 -11.97 29.24 -22.28
C ILE A 412 -12.36 29.23 -20.81
N SER A 413 -11.84 28.27 -20.04
CA SER A 413 -12.20 28.07 -18.63
C SER A 413 -11.37 28.89 -17.65
N ARG A 414 -10.43 29.72 -18.13
CA ARG A 414 -9.45 30.46 -17.32
C ARG A 414 -10.05 31.22 -16.14
N ASN A 415 -11.22 31.84 -16.33
CA ASN A 415 -11.92 32.59 -15.28
C ASN A 415 -12.99 31.77 -14.56
N ASN A 416 -13.43 30.65 -15.14
CA ASN A 416 -14.46 29.80 -14.59
C ASN A 416 -14.30 28.35 -15.08
N ALA A 417 -13.89 27.45 -14.18
CA ALA A 417 -13.69 26.03 -14.44
C ALA A 417 -14.99 25.23 -14.74
N SER A 418 -16.15 25.90 -14.85
CA SER A 418 -17.45 25.27 -15.15
C SER A 418 -17.43 24.29 -16.33
N LEU A 419 -16.71 24.60 -17.41
CA LEU A 419 -16.64 23.71 -18.58
C LEU A 419 -15.81 22.46 -18.30
N LEU A 420 -14.74 22.55 -17.50
CA LEU A 420 -13.99 21.36 -17.06
C LEU A 420 -14.91 20.44 -16.24
N TYR A 421 -15.63 21.00 -15.27
CA TYR A 421 -16.59 20.20 -14.49
C TYR A 421 -17.76 19.67 -15.32
N LYS A 422 -18.18 20.40 -16.35
CA LYS A 422 -19.23 19.93 -17.25
C LYS A 422 -18.74 18.77 -18.10
N MET A 423 -17.53 18.88 -18.67
CA MET A 423 -16.88 17.80 -19.42
C MET A 423 -16.68 16.55 -18.55
N ASP A 424 -16.24 16.76 -17.31
CA ASP A 424 -16.10 15.72 -16.31
C ASP A 424 -17.42 14.97 -16.05
N LYS A 425 -18.51 15.70 -15.82
CA LYS A 425 -19.81 15.12 -15.46
C LYS A 425 -20.52 14.39 -16.60
N VAL A 426 -20.00 14.43 -17.82
CA VAL A 426 -20.59 13.75 -18.99
C VAL A 426 -20.71 12.25 -18.74
N ARG A 427 -21.91 11.70 -18.92
CA ARG A 427 -22.24 10.28 -18.75
C ARG A 427 -22.57 9.57 -20.06
N THR A 428 -23.00 10.31 -21.08
CA THR A 428 -23.34 9.76 -22.40
C THR A 428 -22.54 10.42 -23.52
N VAL A 429 -22.47 9.76 -24.68
CA VAL A 429 -21.76 10.30 -25.84
C VAL A 429 -22.47 11.54 -26.40
N GLU A 430 -23.80 11.63 -26.28
CA GLU A 430 -24.58 12.79 -26.70
C GLU A 430 -24.28 14.01 -25.83
N GLU A 431 -24.15 13.82 -24.52
CA GLU A 431 -23.70 14.85 -23.59
C GLU A 431 -22.28 15.30 -23.92
N PHE A 432 -21.38 14.36 -24.24
CA PHE A 432 -20.02 14.64 -24.68
C PHE A 432 -20.02 15.58 -25.89
N TRP A 433 -20.78 15.24 -26.93
CA TRP A 433 -20.94 16.09 -28.12
C TRP A 433 -21.59 17.44 -27.80
N SER A 434 -22.52 17.48 -26.86
CA SER A 434 -23.13 18.74 -26.43
C SER A 434 -22.11 19.68 -25.78
N VAL A 435 -21.20 19.16 -24.95
CA VAL A 435 -20.16 19.96 -24.31
C VAL A 435 -19.14 20.45 -25.34
N LEU A 436 -18.71 19.60 -26.28
CA LEU A 436 -17.81 20.01 -27.37
C LEU A 436 -18.41 21.12 -28.25
N ARG A 437 -19.72 21.05 -28.57
CA ARG A 437 -20.43 22.12 -29.29
C ARG A 437 -20.47 23.42 -28.51
N GLU A 438 -20.65 23.36 -27.20
CA GLU A 438 -20.60 24.56 -26.35
C GLU A 438 -19.20 25.19 -26.34
N ILE A 439 -18.15 24.36 -26.26
CA ILE A 439 -16.75 24.81 -26.35
C ILE A 439 -16.52 25.52 -27.69
N ALA A 440 -16.92 24.91 -28.81
CA ALA A 440 -16.76 25.48 -30.14
C ALA A 440 -17.41 26.86 -30.28
N ARG A 441 -18.61 27.06 -29.70
CA ARG A 441 -19.34 28.34 -29.73
C ARG A 441 -18.67 29.45 -28.92
N LYS A 442 -17.82 29.10 -27.94
CA LYS A 442 -17.11 30.09 -27.11
C LYS A 442 -15.79 30.55 -27.72
N ILE A 443 -15.24 29.83 -28.70
CA ILE A 443 -13.97 30.18 -29.36
C ILE A 443 -14.00 31.58 -30.00
N PRO A 444 -15.03 31.98 -30.78
CA PRO A 444 -15.05 33.31 -31.41
C PRO A 444 -15.05 34.48 -30.44
N GLY A 445 -15.44 34.26 -29.17
CA GLY A 445 -15.45 35.27 -28.11
C GLY A 445 -14.15 35.35 -27.31
N MET A 446 -13.11 34.60 -27.68
CA MET A 446 -11.80 34.64 -27.01
C MET A 446 -11.00 35.88 -27.44
N ASP A 447 -10.07 36.30 -26.58
CA ASP A 447 -9.17 37.41 -26.91
C ASP A 447 -8.16 37.02 -28.02
N GLU A 448 -7.64 38.01 -28.73
CA GLU A 448 -6.74 37.79 -29.88
C GLU A 448 -5.45 37.06 -29.47
N LYS A 449 -5.00 37.25 -28.23
CA LYS A 449 -3.81 36.59 -27.69
C LYS A 449 -4.05 35.09 -27.52
N ASP A 450 -5.19 34.70 -26.96
CA ASP A 450 -5.53 33.30 -26.74
C ASP A 450 -5.88 32.61 -28.07
N LEU A 451 -6.52 33.30 -29.00
CA LEU A 451 -6.77 32.78 -30.36
C LEU A 451 -5.48 32.39 -31.08
N LYS A 452 -4.39 33.16 -30.91
CA LYS A 452 -3.06 32.84 -31.47
C LYS A 452 -2.40 31.62 -30.80
N MET A 453 -2.85 31.21 -29.61
CA MET A 453 -2.28 30.12 -28.83
C MET A 453 -3.05 28.80 -28.96
N ILE A 454 -4.13 28.76 -29.74
CA ILE A 454 -4.94 27.56 -29.96
C ILE A 454 -4.93 27.13 -31.42
N LYS A 455 -5.25 25.85 -31.67
CA LYS A 455 -5.47 25.28 -33.01
C LYS A 455 -6.97 24.96 -33.16
N PRO A 456 -7.81 25.85 -33.72
CA PRO A 456 -9.26 25.64 -33.79
C PRO A 456 -9.66 24.36 -34.53
N THR A 457 -8.91 23.97 -35.57
CA THR A 457 -9.14 22.74 -36.34
C THR A 457 -8.98 21.45 -35.52
N ALA A 458 -8.37 21.52 -34.34
CA ALA A 458 -8.23 20.37 -33.45
C ALA A 458 -9.58 19.82 -32.95
N LEU A 459 -10.63 20.65 -32.88
CA LEU A 459 -11.97 20.18 -32.51
C LEU A 459 -12.54 19.21 -33.56
N ASP A 460 -12.37 19.51 -34.84
CA ASP A 460 -12.82 18.63 -35.92
C ASP A 460 -11.99 17.35 -35.97
N GLU A 461 -10.66 17.47 -35.79
CA GLU A 461 -9.76 16.33 -35.67
C GLU A 461 -10.16 15.40 -34.50
N LEU A 462 -10.52 15.96 -33.36
CA LEU A 462 -11.00 15.22 -32.20
C LEU A 462 -12.35 14.53 -32.49
N ILE A 463 -13.29 15.20 -33.16
CA ILE A 463 -14.59 14.61 -33.52
C ILE A 463 -14.38 13.38 -34.40
N GLN A 464 -13.53 13.48 -35.42
CA GLN A 464 -13.22 12.34 -36.30
C GLN A 464 -12.51 11.21 -35.55
N LEU A 465 -11.57 11.57 -34.67
CA LEU A 465 -10.88 10.61 -33.82
C LEU A 465 -11.87 9.82 -32.94
N VAL A 466 -12.77 10.51 -32.24
CA VAL A 466 -13.75 9.87 -31.36
C VAL A 466 -14.72 9.00 -32.15
N LYS A 467 -15.16 9.42 -33.34
CA LYS A 467 -15.99 8.58 -34.22
C LYS A 467 -15.29 7.27 -34.57
N GLY A 468 -14.03 7.33 -35.03
CA GLY A 468 -13.26 6.12 -35.36
C GLY A 468 -12.98 5.22 -34.15
N ILE A 469 -12.83 5.79 -32.95
CA ILE A 469 -12.72 5.00 -31.71
C ILE A 469 -14.04 4.31 -31.38
N VAL A 470 -15.17 5.04 -31.45
CA VAL A 470 -16.50 4.52 -31.10
C VAL A 470 -16.97 3.41 -32.05
N GLU A 471 -16.55 3.46 -33.31
CA GLU A 471 -16.79 2.39 -34.29
C GLU A 471 -16.19 1.05 -33.85
N ASN A 472 -14.97 1.08 -33.27
CA ASN A 472 -14.25 -0.12 -32.82
C ASN A 472 -14.55 -0.49 -31.36
N ASN A 473 -14.77 0.51 -30.51
CA ASN A 473 -15.08 0.35 -29.09
C ASN A 473 -16.10 1.42 -28.67
N LYS A 474 -17.36 1.01 -28.50
CA LYS A 474 -18.48 1.91 -28.15
C LYS A 474 -18.24 2.74 -26.90
N ASP A 475 -17.44 2.25 -25.95
CA ASP A 475 -17.12 2.95 -24.71
C ASP A 475 -15.79 3.71 -24.74
N GLY A 476 -15.01 3.60 -25.83
CA GLY A 476 -13.70 4.24 -25.96
C GLY A 476 -13.74 5.77 -25.95
N TRP A 477 -14.90 6.40 -26.19
CA TRP A 477 -15.07 7.85 -26.00
C TRP A 477 -14.88 8.28 -24.54
N LYS A 478 -15.12 7.39 -23.56
CA LYS A 478 -14.93 7.69 -22.13
C LYS A 478 -13.45 7.93 -21.82
N GLU A 479 -12.57 7.14 -22.43
CA GLU A 479 -11.11 7.34 -22.36
C GLU A 479 -10.73 8.72 -22.92
N VAL A 480 -11.29 9.09 -24.09
CA VAL A 480 -11.03 10.41 -24.69
C VAL A 480 -11.53 11.54 -23.80
N ARG A 481 -12.73 11.42 -23.22
CA ARG A 481 -13.26 12.40 -22.25
C ARG A 481 -12.30 12.55 -21.07
N ASP A 482 -11.86 11.45 -20.49
CA ASP A 482 -11.00 11.47 -19.30
C ASP A 482 -9.61 12.03 -19.63
N LEU A 483 -9.05 11.71 -20.79
CA LEU A 483 -7.83 12.35 -21.30
C LEU A 483 -8.00 13.86 -21.49
N LEU A 484 -9.13 14.31 -22.07
CA LEU A 484 -9.43 15.74 -22.18
C LEU A 484 -9.48 16.41 -20.82
N VAL A 485 -10.04 15.77 -19.79
CA VAL A 485 -10.05 16.30 -18.42
C VAL A 485 -8.63 16.47 -17.88
N ILE A 486 -7.74 15.48 -18.08
CA ILE A 486 -6.33 15.57 -17.66
C ILE A 486 -5.65 16.76 -18.35
N TYR A 487 -5.65 16.78 -19.68
CA TYR A 487 -4.94 17.82 -20.43
C TYR A 487 -5.52 19.20 -20.17
N SER A 488 -6.85 19.34 -20.09
CA SER A 488 -7.49 20.60 -19.74
C SER A 488 -7.06 21.09 -18.36
N SER A 489 -6.96 20.19 -17.37
CA SER A 489 -6.54 20.56 -16.01
C SER A 489 -5.07 20.96 -15.97
N MET A 490 -4.20 20.25 -16.72
CA MET A 490 -2.78 20.60 -16.86
C MET A 490 -2.61 21.98 -17.51
N TYR A 491 -3.26 22.24 -18.65
CA TYR A 491 -3.18 23.53 -19.32
C TYR A 491 -3.80 24.66 -18.50
N TYR A 492 -4.87 24.38 -17.75
CA TYR A 492 -5.47 25.35 -16.83
C TYR A 492 -4.48 25.78 -15.75
N ALA A 493 -3.72 24.84 -15.17
CA ALA A 493 -2.69 25.13 -14.17
C ALA A 493 -1.55 25.99 -14.74
N ILE A 494 -1.07 25.67 -15.95
CA ILE A 494 -0.01 26.44 -16.63
C ILE A 494 -0.44 27.90 -16.83
N ASP A 495 -1.64 28.10 -17.37
CA ASP A 495 -2.19 29.42 -17.64
C ASP A 495 -2.33 30.30 -16.38
N LYS A 496 -2.56 29.66 -15.22
CA LYS A 496 -2.65 30.35 -13.94
C LYS A 496 -1.27 30.77 -13.42
N MET A 497 -0.24 29.99 -13.67
CA MET A 497 1.13 30.31 -13.25
C MET A 497 1.76 31.44 -14.07
N ASP A 498 1.54 31.47 -15.37
CA ASP A 498 2.06 32.53 -16.25
C ASP A 498 1.56 33.94 -15.86
N LYS A 499 0.51 34.01 -15.04
CA LYS A 499 -0.08 35.24 -14.52
C LYS A 499 0.27 35.55 -13.07
N MET A 500 1.03 34.70 -12.38
CA MET A 500 1.58 35.05 -11.07
C MET A 500 2.68 36.08 -11.25
N PRO A 501 2.66 37.21 -10.51
CA PRO A 501 3.80 38.12 -10.50
C PRO A 501 5.02 37.34 -10.03
N LYS A 502 6.10 37.34 -10.84
CA LYS A 502 7.39 36.77 -10.45
C LYS A 502 7.87 37.52 -9.19
N GLY A 503 7.69 36.93 -8.02
CA GLY A 503 8.00 37.53 -6.74
C GLY A 503 8.64 36.53 -5.80
N GLY A 504 9.94 36.73 -5.54
CA GLY A 504 10.68 36.22 -4.39
C GLY A 504 11.19 34.79 -4.52
N GLU A 505 12.43 34.64 -4.99
CA GLU A 505 13.31 33.57 -4.49
C GLU A 505 13.31 33.62 -2.95
N ASN A 506 13.07 32.48 -2.31
CA ASN A 506 13.45 32.19 -0.93
C ASN A 506 13.82 30.72 -0.82
#